data_AF-A0A7X9FZ68-F1
#
_entry.id   AF-A0A7X9FZ68-F1
#
_cell.length_a   1.000
_cell.length_b   1.000
_cell.length_c   1.000
_cell.angle_alpha   90.00
_cell.angle_beta   90.00
_cell.angle_gamma   90.00
#
_symmetry.space_group_name_H-M   'P 1'
#
loop_
_entity.id
_entity.type
_entity.pdbx_description
1 polymer ?
#
loop_
_entity_poly.entity_id
_entity_poly.type
_entity_poly.pdbx_seq_one_letter_code
_entity_poly.pdbx_strand_id
1 'polypeptide(L)'
;VDGVKNRWQELWYITLPNMKPMLMFGAVMSITSSFAVSDVTIALAGLPSVDYAAHTVVNHLIDYGTIRFEMGYASAIATVLFLTMIFCNKVVQNLLKKVGR
;
A
#
# COMPACT_ATOMS: atom_id res chain seq x y z
N VAL A 1 20.40 20.75 28.45
CA VAL A 1 19.58 21.97 28.61
C VAL A 1 18.15 21.81 28.10
N ASP A 2 17.75 20.73 27.40
CA ASP A 2 16.31 20.43 27.13
C ASP A 2 15.78 19.13 27.77
N GLY A 3 16.45 18.59 28.79
CA GLY A 3 15.89 17.46 29.59
C GLY A 3 15.68 16.13 28.84
N VAL A 4 16.19 15.96 27.62
CA VAL A 4 16.17 14.68 26.89
C VAL A 4 17.09 13.69 27.59
N LYS A 5 16.50 12.67 28.23
CA LYS A 5 17.25 11.66 28.99
C LYS A 5 17.51 10.36 28.21
N ASN A 6 16.86 10.17 27.05
CA ASN A 6 16.97 8.91 26.29
C ASN A 6 16.79 9.13 24.78
N ARG A 7 17.52 8.37 23.93
CA ARG A 7 17.45 8.46 22.46
C ARG A 7 16.05 8.19 21.90
N TRP A 8 15.26 7.40 22.62
CA TRP A 8 13.86 7.14 22.29
C TRP A 8 12.96 8.36 22.47
N GLN A 9 13.24 9.22 23.46
CA GLN A 9 12.50 10.48 23.62
C GLN A 9 12.87 11.46 22.50
N GLU A 10 14.15 11.55 22.15
CA GLU A 10 14.62 12.36 21.02
C GLU A 10 13.96 11.92 19.70
N LEU A 11 13.91 10.60 19.46
CA LEU A 11 13.26 10.02 18.28
C LEU A 11 11.79 10.41 18.18
N TRP A 12 11.04 10.27 19.27
CA TRP A 12 9.58 10.47 19.26
C TRP A 12 9.17 11.95 19.23
N TYR A 13 9.87 12.81 19.98
CA TYR A 13 9.48 14.22 20.14
C TYR A 13 10.19 15.18 19.18
N ILE A 14 11.35 14.81 18.62
CA ILE A 14 12.14 15.71 17.75
C ILE A 14 12.24 15.16 16.34
N THR A 15 12.70 13.92 16.16
CA THR A 15 13.01 13.41 14.81
C THR A 15 11.75 12.99 14.04
N LEU A 16 10.82 12.26 14.68
CA LEU A 16 9.55 11.83 14.06
C LEU A 16 8.66 12.99 13.59
N PRO A 17 8.44 14.07 14.37
CA PRO A 17 7.63 15.21 13.95
C PRO A 17 8.28 16.01 12.82
N ASN A 18 9.61 16.19 12.86
CA ASN A 18 10.35 16.91 11.83
C ASN A 18 10.33 16.16 10.48
N MET A 19 10.34 14.82 10.50
CA MET A 19 10.28 14.00 9.27
C MET A 19 8.85 13.71 8.78
N LYS A 20 7.82 14.20 9.48
CA LYS A 20 6.41 13.95 9.16
C LYS A 20 6.02 14.15 7.68
N PRO A 21 6.37 15.25 6.99
CA PRO A 21 5.99 15.42 5.58
C PRO A 21 6.68 14.40 4.66
N MET A 22 7.94 14.04 4.93
CA MET A 22 8.67 13.02 4.18
C MET A 22 8.10 11.61 4.42
N LEU A 23 7.77 11.28 5.67
CA LEU A 23 7.16 10.00 6.03
C LEU A 23 5.76 9.84 5.42
N MET A 24 4.97 10.91 5.35
CA MET A 24 3.67 10.90 4.67
C MET A 24 3.80 10.55 3.20
N PHE A 25 4.73 11.23 2.50
CA PHE A 25 4.97 10.97 1.10
C PHE A 25 5.50 9.55 0.85
N GLY A 26 6.47 9.11 1.64
CA GLY A 26 7.02 7.75 1.58
C GLY A 26 5.96 6.68 1.82
N ALA A 27 5.08 6.89 2.81
CA ALA A 27 3.98 5.97 3.09
C ALA A 27 3.01 5.85 1.90
N VAL A 28 2.59 6.97 1.31
CA VAL A 28 1.72 6.97 0.11
C VAL A 28 2.35 6.22 -1.06
N MET A 29 3.64 6.45 -1.32
CA MET A 29 4.37 5.76 -2.40
C MET A 29 4.49 4.27 -2.12
N SER A 30 4.84 3.87 -0.90
CA SER A 30 4.97 2.46 -0.52
C SER A 30 3.65 1.68 -0.57
N ILE A 31 2.53 2.33 -0.22
CA ILE A 31 1.20 1.72 -0.32
C ILE A 31 0.85 1.50 -1.78
N THR A 32 1.08 2.51 -2.62
CA THR A 32 0.84 2.44 -4.07
C THR A 32 1.65 1.31 -4.71
N SER A 33 2.93 1.19 -4.38
CA SER A 33 3.78 0.11 -4.93
C SER A 33 3.38 -1.27 -4.40
N SER A 34 2.95 -1.38 -3.14
CA SER A 34 2.52 -2.65 -2.55
C SER A 34 1.26 -3.21 -3.22
N PHE A 35 0.30 -2.36 -3.58
CA PHE A 35 -0.89 -2.79 -4.31
C PHE A 35 -0.60 -3.13 -5.79
N ALA A 36 0.45 -2.56 -6.39
CA ALA A 36 0.88 -2.82 -7.76
C ALA A 36 1.87 -4.01 -7.88
N VAL A 37 1.94 -4.90 -6.88
CA VAL A 37 2.88 -6.05 -6.84
C VAL A 37 2.51 -7.21 -7.78
N SER A 38 1.54 -7.01 -8.69
CA SER A 38 1.13 -8.01 -9.68
C SER A 38 2.30 -8.51 -10.52
N ASP A 39 3.15 -7.60 -10.99
CA ASP A 39 4.24 -7.97 -11.89
C ASP A 39 5.24 -8.92 -11.22
N VAL A 40 5.50 -8.71 -9.92
CA VAL A 40 6.38 -9.57 -9.13
C VAL A 40 5.75 -10.93 -8.89
N THR A 41 4.44 -10.97 -8.59
CA THR A 41 3.75 -12.26 -8.35
C THR A 41 3.60 -13.09 -9.62
N ILE A 42 3.35 -12.45 -10.77
CA ILE A 42 3.30 -13.12 -12.08
C ILE A 42 4.68 -13.65 -12.46
N ALA A 43 5.73 -12.83 -12.31
CA ALA A 43 7.09 -13.23 -12.66
C ALA A 43 7.62 -14.39 -11.78
N LEU A 44 7.19 -14.46 -10.52
CA LEU A 44 7.68 -15.45 -9.57
C LEU A 44 6.89 -16.78 -9.61
N ALA A 45 5.56 -16.72 -9.76
CA ALA A 45 4.70 -17.89 -9.62
C ALA A 45 3.97 -18.30 -10.91
N GLY A 46 4.05 -17.48 -11.97
CA GLY A 46 3.28 -17.66 -13.20
C GLY A 46 1.80 -17.27 -13.04
N LEU A 47 1.08 -17.21 -14.16
CA LEU A 47 -0.37 -17.02 -14.20
C LEU A 47 -1.00 -18.27 -14.83
N PRO A 48 -1.74 -19.13 -14.09
CA PRO A 48 -2.05 -19.06 -12.65
C PRO A 48 -0.90 -19.56 -11.77
N SER A 49 -0.77 -18.99 -10.56
CA SER A 49 0.20 -19.47 -9.57
C SER A 49 -0.20 -20.85 -9.03
N VAL A 50 0.77 -21.73 -8.73
CA VAL A 50 0.51 -23.02 -8.07
C VAL A 50 -0.35 -22.81 -6.81
N ASP A 51 -1.47 -23.53 -6.73
CA ASP A 51 -2.41 -23.53 -5.60
C ASP A 51 -3.05 -22.17 -5.24
N TYR A 52 -3.11 -21.22 -6.19
CA TYR A 52 -3.61 -19.86 -5.97
C TYR A 52 -2.85 -19.03 -4.89
N ALA A 53 -1.72 -19.53 -4.39
CA ALA A 53 -1.05 -18.97 -3.21
C ALA A 53 -0.49 -17.54 -3.41
N ALA A 54 -0.33 -17.09 -4.65
CA ALA A 54 0.16 -15.75 -4.99
C ALA A 54 -0.88 -14.89 -5.76
N HIS A 55 -2.18 -15.20 -5.65
CA HIS A 55 -3.22 -14.39 -6.28
C HIS A 55 -3.39 -13.05 -5.57
N THR A 56 -2.92 -11.99 -6.24
CA THR A 56 -3.26 -10.61 -5.89
C THR A 56 -4.58 -10.21 -6.56
N VAL A 57 -5.27 -9.22 -6.00
CA VAL A 57 -6.51 -8.68 -6.61
C VAL A 57 -6.26 -8.16 -8.02
N VAL A 58 -5.04 -7.65 -8.29
CA VAL A 58 -4.62 -7.18 -9.62
C VAL A 58 -4.41 -8.36 -10.58
N ASN A 59 -3.81 -9.48 -10.15
CA ASN A 59 -3.72 -10.68 -10.98
C ASN A 59 -5.11 -11.22 -11.35
N HIS A 60 -6.06 -11.17 -10.41
CA HIS A 60 -7.45 -11.55 -10.67
C HIS A 60 -8.10 -10.63 -11.72
N LEU A 61 -7.86 -9.31 -11.65
CA LEU A 61 -8.33 -8.38 -12.67
C LEU A 61 -7.76 -8.70 -14.06
N ILE A 62 -6.44 -8.97 -14.15
CA ILE A 62 -5.75 -9.29 -15.41
C ILE A 62 -6.30 -10.58 -16.02
N ASP A 63 -6.55 -11.60 -15.21
CA ASP A 63 -7.06 -12.89 -15.67
C ASP A 63 -8.46 -12.74 -16.33
N TYR A 64 -9.35 -11.97 -15.71
CA TYR A 64 -10.69 -11.70 -16.25
C TYR A 64 -10.70 -10.72 -17.42
N GLY A 65 -9.78 -9.74 -17.43
CA GLY A 65 -9.65 -8.77 -18.50
C GLY A 65 -9.02 -9.36 -19.77
N THR A 66 -8.00 -10.21 -19.63
CA THR A 66 -7.17 -10.67 -20.75
C THR A 66 -7.50 -12.09 -21.20
N ILE A 67 -7.82 -13.02 -20.29
CA ILE A 67 -8.08 -14.42 -20.66
C ILE A 67 -9.57 -14.66 -20.97
N ARG A 68 -10.46 -14.08 -20.15
CA ARG A 68 -11.92 -14.27 -20.29
C ARG A 68 -12.62 -13.18 -21.13
N PHE A 69 -11.92 -12.10 -21.48
CA PHE A 69 -12.46 -10.94 -22.20
C PHE A 69 -13.70 -10.29 -21.54
N GLU A 70 -13.90 -10.50 -20.23
CA GLU A 70 -15.02 -9.93 -19.47
C GLU A 70 -14.66 -8.55 -18.93
N MET A 71 -14.50 -7.57 -19.83
CA MET A 71 -14.07 -6.20 -19.48
C MET A 71 -14.97 -5.52 -18.44
N GLY A 72 -16.28 -5.81 -18.46
CA GLY A 72 -17.22 -5.29 -17.47
C GLY A 72 -16.92 -5.77 -16.06
N TYR A 73 -16.68 -7.08 -15.88
CA TYR A 73 -16.34 -7.66 -14.58
C TYR A 73 -14.96 -7.20 -14.09
N ALA A 74 -13.98 -7.15 -15.00
CA ALA A 74 -12.66 -6.60 -14.70
C ALA A 74 -12.73 -5.14 -14.22
N SER A 75 -13.56 -4.31 -14.85
CA SER A 75 -13.76 -2.92 -14.45
C SER A 75 -14.41 -2.79 -13.06
N ALA A 76 -15.36 -3.66 -12.72
CA ALA A 76 -15.99 -3.67 -11.40
C ALA A 76 -14.95 -3.99 -10.30
N ILE A 77 -14.11 -5.01 -10.52
CA ILE A 77 -13.01 -5.34 -9.61
C ILE A 77 -12.04 -4.16 -9.47
N ALA A 78 -11.68 -3.51 -10.59
CA ALA A 78 -10.80 -2.34 -10.59
C ALA A 78 -11.34 -1.21 -9.70
N THR A 79 -12.65 -0.92 -9.80
CA THR A 79 -13.27 0.13 -8.98
C THR A 79 -13.27 -0.19 -7.49
N VAL A 80 -13.51 -1.45 -7.12
CA VAL A 80 -13.45 -1.90 -5.71
C VAL A 80 -12.02 -1.81 -5.17
N LEU A 81 -11.03 -2.24 -5.96
CA LEU A 81 -9.61 -2.11 -5.62
C LEU A 81 -9.24 -0.64 -5.40
N PHE A 82 -9.67 0.25 -6.30
CA PHE A 82 -9.40 1.68 -6.22
C PHE A 82 -9.98 2.30 -4.93
N LEU A 83 -11.21 1.96 -4.56
CA LEU A 83 -11.81 2.42 -3.31
C LEU A 83 -11.04 1.90 -2.09
N THR A 84 -10.62 0.63 -2.12
CA THR A 84 -9.82 0.02 -1.04
C THR A 84 -8.46 0.70 -0.89
N MET A 85 -7.83 1.05 -2.01
CA MET A 85 -6.56 1.76 -2.05
C MET A 85 -6.68 3.18 -1.47
N ILE A 86 -7.72 3.93 -1.84
CA ILE A 86 -8.01 5.25 -1.26
C ILE A 86 -8.25 5.12 0.24
N PHE A 87 -9.05 4.13 0.66
CA PHE A 87 -9.35 3.89 2.06
C PHE A 87 -8.07 3.63 2.86
N CYS A 88 -7.22 2.71 2.39
CA CYS A 88 -5.96 2.37 3.05
C CYS A 88 -5.01 3.58 3.11
N ASN A 89 -4.90 4.34 2.02
CA ASN A 89 -4.08 5.55 1.96
C ASN A 89 -4.57 6.60 2.98
N LYS A 90 -5.88 6.81 3.07
CA LYS A 90 -6.50 7.77 4.01
C LYS A 90 -6.33 7.34 5.47
N VAL A 91 -6.44 6.03 5.76
CA VAL A 91 -6.18 5.47 7.09
C VAL A 91 -4.73 5.73 7.51
N VAL A 92 -3.76 5.44 6.65
CA VAL A 92 -2.33 5.64 6.96
C VAL A 92 -2.00 7.13 7.12
N GLN A 93 -2.53 8.00 6.26
CA GLN A 93 -2.38 9.44 6.43
C GLN A 93 -2.97 9.92 7.77
N ASN A 94 -4.13 9.40 8.20
CA ASN A 94 -4.71 9.77 9.48
C ASN A 94 -3.88 9.27 10.67
N LEU A 95 -3.32 8.06 10.59
CA LEU A 95 -2.43 7.52 11.62
C LEU A 95 -1.14 8.34 11.73
N LEU A 96 -0.46 8.60 10.61
CA LEU A 96 0.75 9.42 10.58
C LEU A 96 0.48 10.87 10.99
N LYS A 97 -0.74 11.39 10.81
CA LYS A 97 -1.11 12.74 11.26
C LYS A 97 -1.14 12.83 12.79
N LYS A 98 -1.46 11.73 13.47
CA LYS A 98 -1.45 11.62 14.94
C LYS A 98 -0.07 11.37 15.53
N VAL A 99 0.91 10.95 14.73
CA VAL A 99 2.29 10.78 15.20
C VAL A 99 2.91 12.15 15.47
N GLY A 100 3.49 12.31 16.67
CA GLY A 100 4.12 13.54 17.13
C GLY A 100 3.17 14.59 17.72
N ARG A 101 1.99 14.18 18.19
CA ARG A 101 1.08 15.00 19.00
C ARG A 101 1.01 14.48 20.43
#